data_AF-A0A973YS76-F1
#
_entry.id   AF-A0A973YS76-F1
#
_cell.length_a   1.000
_cell.length_b   1.000
_cell.length_c   1.000
_cell.angle_alpha   90.00
_cell.angle_beta   90.00
_cell.angle_gamma   90.00
#
_symmetry.space_group_name_H-M   'P 1'
#
loop_
_entity.id
_entity.type
_entity.pdbx_description
1 polymer ?
#
loop_
_entity_poly.entity_id
_entity_poly.type
_entity_poly.pdbx_seq_one_letter_code
_entity_poly.pdbx_strand_id
1 'polypeptide(L)'
;MPVIVGDTGTRSVVVDASRTAAIVSNRPVSAQLDDRRTIESLAQQPRTVGLASPGIQGPKGEPGASAGEPVTSSYTSGEAAPLVRGTPVSKVNGVLRRATSAPAQAGVIGLVFDPSIPPGGAGRVQIAGSMVLTVAEWEGITGAPGGIVAEATHYVDAVGHLVAQAPSAAGEVVAPVGLAVSNTEFLIETGPALRL
;
A
#
# COMPACT_ATOMS: atom_id res chain seq x y z
N MET A 1 -0.86 -6.25 -68.35
CA MET A 1 -0.46 -7.57 -67.80
C MET A 1 -0.36 -7.44 -66.29
N PRO A 2 -1.28 -7.97 -65.48
CA PRO A 2 -1.09 -8.07 -64.03
C PRO A 2 -0.34 -9.36 -63.69
N VAL A 3 0.70 -9.25 -62.88
CA VAL A 3 1.50 -10.38 -62.37
C VAL A 3 0.85 -10.93 -61.10
N ILE A 4 0.76 -12.26 -61.06
CA ILE A 4 0.22 -13.08 -59.97
C ILE A 4 1.32 -13.34 -58.92
N VAL A 5 0.98 -12.98 -57.67
CA VAL A 5 1.19 -13.62 -56.35
C VAL A 5 2.41 -14.55 -56.13
N GLY A 6 3.19 -14.21 -55.08
CA GLY A 6 3.92 -15.17 -54.26
C GLY A 6 3.36 -15.15 -52.83
N ASP A 7 2.58 -16.17 -52.49
CA ASP A 7 1.97 -16.43 -51.20
C ASP A 7 3.06 -16.74 -50.14
N THR A 8 3.11 -15.94 -49.07
CA THR A 8 3.88 -16.28 -47.87
C THR A 8 2.91 -16.40 -46.72
N GLY A 9 2.29 -17.58 -46.63
CA GLY A 9 1.62 -18.18 -45.48
C GLY A 9 1.69 -17.37 -44.19
N THR A 10 0.75 -16.45 -44.03
CA THR A 10 0.43 -15.86 -42.73
C THR A 10 -1.03 -16.14 -42.49
N ARG A 11 -1.29 -17.10 -41.60
CA ARG A 11 -2.63 -17.42 -41.10
C ARG A 11 -3.25 -16.15 -40.54
N SER A 12 -4.16 -15.55 -41.29
CA SER A 12 -5.03 -14.49 -40.79
C SER A 12 -6.02 -15.12 -39.81
N VAL A 13 -5.80 -14.92 -38.53
CA VAL A 13 -6.82 -15.21 -37.52
C VAL A 13 -7.81 -14.04 -37.54
N VAL A 14 -8.90 -14.23 -38.27
CA VAL A 14 -10.08 -13.36 -38.14
C VAL A 14 -10.75 -13.74 -36.84
N VAL A 15 -10.61 -12.90 -35.80
CA VAL A 15 -11.39 -13.04 -34.58
C VAL A 15 -12.71 -12.32 -34.80
N ASP A 16 -13.73 -13.10 -35.17
CA ASP A 16 -15.12 -12.68 -35.28
C ASP A 16 -15.66 -12.31 -33.89
N ALA A 17 -16.03 -11.05 -33.72
CA ALA A 17 -16.59 -10.50 -32.49
C ALA A 17 -18.12 -10.73 -32.43
N SER A 18 -18.58 -11.98 -32.40
CA SER A 18 -19.97 -12.32 -32.04
C SER A 18 -20.22 -13.82 -31.87
N ARG A 19 -19.56 -14.51 -30.92
CA ARG A 19 -20.05 -15.82 -30.46
C ARG A 19 -19.82 -16.05 -28.97
N THR A 20 -20.91 -15.87 -28.21
CA THR A 20 -21.40 -16.76 -27.14
C THR A 20 -20.37 -17.68 -26.51
N ALA A 21 -19.78 -17.26 -25.39
CA ALA A 21 -19.05 -18.16 -24.50
C ALA A 21 -20.07 -19.02 -23.72
N ALA A 22 -20.30 -20.24 -24.20
CA ALA A 22 -20.92 -21.29 -23.40
C ALA A 22 -19.94 -21.69 -22.28
N ILE A 23 -20.33 -21.41 -21.04
CA ILE A 23 -19.63 -21.89 -19.84
C ILE A 23 -19.90 -23.39 -19.73
N VAL A 24 -18.96 -24.21 -20.20
CA VAL A 24 -18.91 -25.64 -19.86
C VAL A 24 -18.30 -25.77 -18.47
N SER A 25 -19.17 -25.79 -17.46
CA SER A 25 -18.81 -26.12 -16.08
C SER A 25 -18.93 -27.63 -15.92
N ASN A 26 -17.80 -28.35 -16.01
CA ASN A 26 -17.73 -29.77 -15.71
C ASN A 26 -17.15 -29.97 -14.31
N ARG A 27 -17.94 -29.68 -13.27
CA ARG A 27 -17.62 -30.07 -11.89
C ARG A 27 -18.39 -31.36 -11.54
N PRO A 28 -17.70 -32.45 -11.18
CA PRO A 28 -18.36 -33.65 -10.71
C PRO A 28 -19.07 -33.37 -9.37
N VAL A 29 -20.37 -33.65 -9.35
CA VAL A 29 -21.20 -33.71 -8.14
C VAL A 29 -21.04 -35.09 -7.55
N SER A 30 -20.27 -35.22 -6.47
CA SER A 30 -20.23 -36.44 -5.66
C SER A 30 -19.84 -36.10 -4.22
N ALA A 31 -20.55 -36.73 -3.28
CA ALA A 31 -20.40 -36.69 -1.82
C ALA A 31 -21.15 -35.56 -1.07
N GLN A 32 -22.47 -35.65 -1.15
CA GLN A 32 -23.39 -35.38 -0.05
C GLN A 32 -23.39 -36.62 0.86
N LEU A 33 -23.02 -36.50 2.14
CA LEU A 33 -23.62 -37.11 3.35
C LEU A 33 -22.64 -37.10 4.54
N ASP A 34 -23.23 -36.94 5.73
CA ASP A 34 -22.64 -37.13 7.08
C ASP A 34 -21.65 -36.07 7.58
N ASP A 35 -22.13 -35.13 8.41
CA ASP A 35 -22.04 -35.36 9.86
C ASP A 35 -22.97 -34.41 10.64
N ARG A 36 -24.06 -34.97 11.17
CA ARG A 36 -25.02 -34.33 12.08
C ARG A 36 -24.85 -34.92 13.48
N ARG A 37 -23.68 -34.79 14.11
CA ARG A 37 -23.44 -34.94 15.56
C ARG A 37 -22.23 -34.05 15.88
N THR A 38 -22.30 -33.04 16.73
CA THR A 38 -22.40 -33.21 18.19
C THR A 38 -22.82 -31.87 18.80
N ILE A 39 -24.02 -31.88 19.38
CA ILE A 39 -24.40 -30.99 20.46
C ILE A 39 -23.74 -31.60 21.70
N GLU A 40 -22.79 -30.92 22.33
CA GLU A 40 -22.44 -31.03 23.76
C GLU A 40 -21.09 -30.35 24.04
N SER A 41 -21.11 -29.09 24.45
CA SER A 41 -20.12 -28.58 25.41
C SER A 41 -20.64 -27.29 26.07
N LEU A 42 -21.72 -27.43 26.84
CA LEU A 42 -22.12 -26.44 27.85
C LEU A 42 -21.67 -26.98 29.21
N ALA A 43 -20.35 -27.08 29.41
CA ALA A 43 -19.78 -27.40 30.71
C ALA A 43 -19.23 -26.12 31.35
N GLN A 44 -19.92 -25.73 32.43
CA GLN A 44 -19.40 -25.06 33.61
C GLN A 44 -18.22 -24.10 33.42
N GLN A 45 -18.53 -22.80 33.29
CA GLN A 45 -17.63 -21.78 33.84
C GLN A 45 -17.99 -21.57 35.33
N PRO A 46 -17.07 -21.79 36.27
CA PRO A 46 -17.31 -21.49 37.67
C PRO A 46 -17.55 -19.98 37.85
N ARG A 47 -18.70 -19.63 38.45
CA ARG A 47 -18.99 -18.27 38.87
C ARG A 47 -18.09 -17.93 40.06
N THR A 48 -16.97 -17.28 39.79
CA THR A 48 -16.16 -16.62 40.82
C THR A 48 -16.91 -15.37 41.28
N VAL A 49 -17.65 -15.47 42.38
CA VAL A 49 -18.21 -14.31 43.09
C VAL A 49 -17.07 -13.68 43.89
N GLY A 50 -16.26 -12.86 43.23
CA GLY A 50 -15.30 -11.99 43.89
C GLY A 50 -16.00 -10.73 44.39
N LEU A 51 -16.16 -10.60 45.70
CA LEU A 51 -16.54 -9.35 46.36
C LEU A 51 -15.38 -8.34 46.19
N ALA A 52 -15.45 -7.54 45.13
CA ALA A 52 -14.53 -6.43 44.93
C ALA A 52 -14.89 -5.30 45.91
N SER A 53 -13.93 -4.93 46.77
CA SER A 53 -13.98 -3.71 47.57
C SER A 53 -14.18 -2.49 46.65
N PRO A 54 -14.97 -1.48 47.04
CA PRO A 54 -15.05 -0.21 46.32
C PRO A 54 -13.73 0.54 46.50
N GLY A 55 -12.76 0.21 45.65
CA GLY A 55 -11.55 1.01 45.47
C GLY A 55 -11.94 2.35 44.88
N ILE A 56 -11.50 3.42 45.52
CA ILE A 56 -11.61 4.79 45.01
C ILE A 56 -11.01 4.80 43.59
N GLN A 57 -11.88 4.93 42.61
CA GLN A 57 -11.52 5.08 41.20
C GLN A 57 -10.89 6.47 41.07
N GLY A 58 -9.55 6.52 41.16
CA GLY A 58 -8.80 7.71 40.77
C GLY A 58 -9.19 8.13 39.34
N PRO A 59 -8.97 9.40 38.96
CA PRO A 59 -9.37 9.90 37.65
C PRO A 59 -8.89 8.92 36.58
N LYS A 60 -9.86 8.26 35.95
CA LYS A 60 -9.65 7.34 34.84
C LYS A 60 -8.86 8.13 33.80
N GLY A 61 -7.56 7.85 33.71
CA GLY A 61 -6.70 8.45 32.70
C GLY A 61 -7.44 8.38 31.38
N GLU A 62 -7.61 9.54 30.75
CA GLU A 62 -8.27 9.62 29.45
C GLU A 62 -7.61 8.59 28.54
N PRO A 63 -8.37 7.71 27.88
CA PRO A 63 -7.81 6.75 26.94
C PRO A 63 -6.90 7.53 26.00
N GLY A 64 -5.61 7.20 26.03
CA GLY A 64 -4.59 7.89 25.25
C GLY A 64 -5.08 8.08 23.82
N ALA A 65 -4.91 9.30 23.31
CA ALA A 65 -5.39 9.72 22.00
C ALA A 65 -5.25 8.58 21.00
N SER A 66 -6.40 8.07 20.53
CA SER A 66 -6.45 7.06 19.47
C SER A 66 -5.52 7.54 18.38
N ALA A 67 -4.53 6.74 18.00
CA ALA A 67 -3.78 6.97 16.78
C ALA A 67 -4.81 7.27 15.70
N GLY A 68 -4.77 8.50 15.15
CA GLY A 68 -5.83 8.97 14.26
C GLY A 68 -6.01 7.98 13.13
N GLU A 69 -7.26 7.70 12.75
CA GLU A 69 -7.52 6.79 11.63
C GLU A 69 -6.73 7.24 10.39
N PRO A 70 -6.19 6.29 9.60
CA PRO A 70 -5.40 6.63 8.43
C PRO A 70 -6.24 7.44 7.44
N VAL A 71 -5.80 8.66 7.14
CA VAL A 71 -6.45 9.50 6.13
C VAL A 71 -5.96 9.04 4.76
N THR A 72 -6.86 8.45 3.97
CA THR A 72 -6.52 7.89 2.65
C THR A 72 -7.29 8.55 1.51
N SER A 73 -6.71 8.54 0.32
CA SER A 73 -7.33 8.99 -0.94
C SER A 73 -7.01 8.01 -2.05
N SER A 74 -7.95 7.82 -2.99
CA SER A 74 -7.82 6.86 -4.09
C SER A 74 -7.32 7.54 -5.38
N TYR A 75 -6.39 6.91 -6.08
CA TYR A 75 -5.81 7.40 -7.32
C TYR A 75 -5.45 6.26 -8.27
N THR A 76 -5.33 6.57 -9.56
CA THR A 76 -4.83 5.64 -10.60
C THR A 76 -3.32 5.74 -10.74
N SER A 77 -2.64 4.60 -10.75
CA SER A 77 -1.21 4.50 -11.02
C SER A 77 -0.90 4.79 -12.48
N GLY A 78 0.01 5.73 -12.70
CA GLY A 78 0.66 5.96 -14.00
C GLY A 78 1.97 5.19 -14.16
N GLU A 79 2.43 4.48 -13.13
CA GLU A 79 3.70 3.76 -13.17
C GLU A 79 3.71 2.58 -14.14
N ALA A 80 4.88 2.28 -14.70
CA ALA A 80 5.09 1.09 -15.52
C ALA A 80 5.28 -0.18 -14.67
N ALA A 81 5.69 -0.02 -13.41
CA ALA A 81 5.85 -1.09 -12.42
C ALA A 81 4.81 -0.95 -11.29
N PRO A 82 4.48 -2.05 -10.58
CA PRO A 82 3.63 -1.95 -9.41
C PRO A 82 4.22 -1.04 -8.34
N LEU A 83 3.36 -0.24 -7.72
CA LEU A 83 3.67 0.55 -6.54
C LEU A 83 3.38 -0.30 -5.30
N VAL A 84 4.38 -0.54 -4.45
CA VAL A 84 4.22 -1.34 -3.23
C VAL A 84 3.85 -0.46 -2.04
N ARG A 85 3.23 -1.05 -1.01
CA ARG A 85 2.91 -0.34 0.24
C ARG A 85 4.12 0.44 0.78
N GLY A 86 3.86 1.64 1.28
CA GLY A 86 4.87 2.56 1.82
C GLY A 86 5.70 3.30 0.76
N THR A 87 5.54 3.00 -0.53
CA THR A 87 6.21 3.76 -1.60
C THR A 87 5.77 5.23 -1.57
N PRO A 88 6.72 6.19 -1.52
CA PRO A 88 6.41 7.60 -1.66
C PRO A 88 5.89 7.91 -3.06
N VAL A 89 4.78 8.63 -3.16
CA VAL A 89 4.16 8.95 -4.44
C VAL A 89 3.94 10.45 -4.61
N SER A 90 4.00 10.88 -5.87
CA SER A 90 3.65 12.21 -6.35
C SER A 90 2.51 12.14 -7.35
N LYS A 91 1.85 13.28 -7.59
CA LYS A 91 0.81 13.40 -8.61
C LYS A 91 1.37 14.14 -9.82
N VAL A 92 1.53 13.44 -10.94
CA VAL A 92 2.03 14.01 -12.20
C VAL A 92 0.96 13.85 -13.26
N ASN A 93 0.50 14.95 -13.85
CA ASN A 93 -0.56 14.96 -14.88
C ASN A 93 -1.82 14.18 -14.48
N GLY A 94 -2.19 14.24 -13.19
CA GLY A 94 -3.42 13.59 -12.69
C GLY A 94 -3.27 12.14 -12.22
N VAL A 95 -2.15 11.47 -12.52
CA VAL A 95 -1.90 10.07 -12.14
C VAL A 95 -0.82 9.97 -11.05
N LEU A 96 -0.80 8.87 -10.30
CA LEU A 96 0.28 8.59 -9.36
C LEU A 96 1.55 8.20 -10.10
N ARG A 97 2.66 8.74 -9.62
CA ARG A 97 4.00 8.30 -9.95
C ARG A 97 4.79 8.11 -8.67
N ARG A 98 5.86 7.32 -8.70
CA ARG A 98 6.86 7.30 -7.63
C ARG A 98 7.41 8.72 -7.49
N ALA A 99 7.45 9.22 -6.26
CA ALA A 99 8.11 10.50 -6.00
C ALA A 99 9.62 10.32 -6.13
N THR A 100 10.31 11.34 -6.62
CA THR A 100 11.78 11.39 -6.72
C THR A 100 12.26 12.80 -6.37
N SER A 101 13.55 13.00 -6.12
CA SER A 101 14.14 14.33 -5.90
C SER A 101 14.13 15.22 -7.16
N ALA A 102 13.68 14.69 -8.31
CA ALA A 102 13.57 15.45 -9.54
C ALA A 102 12.40 16.47 -9.48
N PRO A 103 12.56 17.70 -10.00
CA PRO A 103 11.57 18.76 -9.86
C PRO A 103 10.13 18.41 -10.32
N ALA A 104 10.00 17.56 -11.34
CA ALA A 104 8.70 17.15 -11.86
C ALA A 104 7.94 16.15 -10.95
N GLN A 105 8.63 15.51 -10.01
CA GLN A 105 8.13 14.41 -9.19
C GLN A 105 8.38 14.59 -7.68
N ALA A 106 8.98 15.71 -7.27
CA ALA A 106 9.34 15.98 -5.88
C ALA A 106 8.14 16.31 -4.97
N GLY A 107 6.98 16.63 -5.53
CA GLY A 107 5.77 16.88 -4.76
C GLY A 107 5.19 15.60 -4.18
N VAL A 108 5.66 15.18 -3.00
CA VAL A 108 5.16 14.00 -2.29
C VAL A 108 3.77 14.29 -1.74
N ILE A 109 2.78 13.49 -2.14
CA ILE A 109 1.39 13.62 -1.66
C ILE A 109 1.07 12.65 -0.52
N GLY A 110 1.89 11.60 -0.33
CA GLY A 110 1.68 10.57 0.67
C GLY A 110 2.42 9.28 0.35
N LEU A 111 2.07 8.22 1.07
CA LEU A 111 2.61 6.87 0.93
C LEU A 111 1.53 5.89 0.47
N VAL A 112 1.87 4.92 -0.36
CA VAL A 112 0.93 3.87 -0.80
C VAL A 112 0.42 3.07 0.39
N PHE A 113 -0.90 2.95 0.55
CA PHE A 113 -1.54 2.24 1.66
C PHE A 113 -1.88 0.79 1.33
N ASP A 114 -2.34 0.53 0.11
CA ASP A 114 -2.65 -0.83 -0.34
C ASP A 114 -1.37 -1.68 -0.48
N PRO A 115 -1.44 -3.01 -0.32
CA PRO A 115 -0.25 -3.87 -0.42
C PRO A 115 0.52 -3.70 -1.74
N SER A 116 -0.22 -3.52 -2.84
CA SER A 116 0.32 -3.23 -4.16
C SER A 116 -0.73 -2.56 -5.04
N ILE A 117 -0.32 -1.58 -5.84
CA ILE A 117 -1.12 -0.94 -6.88
C ILE A 117 -0.47 -1.27 -8.23
N PRO A 118 -1.10 -2.08 -9.10
CA PRO A 118 -0.52 -2.45 -10.39
C PRO A 118 -0.50 -1.25 -11.36
N PRO A 119 0.30 -1.32 -12.45
CA PRO A 119 0.27 -0.33 -13.53
C PRO A 119 -1.15 -0.08 -14.06
N GLY A 120 -1.57 1.19 -14.14
CA GLY A 120 -2.92 1.57 -14.56
C GLY A 120 -4.04 1.22 -13.57
N GLY A 121 -3.73 0.53 -12.46
CA GLY A 121 -4.68 0.19 -11.41
C GLY A 121 -4.99 1.38 -10.50
N ALA A 122 -6.13 1.33 -9.82
CA ALA A 122 -6.47 2.28 -8.76
C ALA A 122 -6.12 1.71 -7.39
N GLY A 123 -5.69 2.57 -6.46
CA GLY A 123 -5.42 2.19 -5.09
C GLY A 123 -5.33 3.38 -4.15
N ARG A 124 -5.27 3.08 -2.86
CA ARG A 124 -5.28 4.05 -1.77
C ARG A 124 -3.86 4.51 -1.45
N VAL A 125 -3.74 5.81 -1.22
CA VAL A 125 -2.56 6.50 -0.70
C VAL A 125 -2.94 7.11 0.64
N GLN A 126 -2.14 6.85 1.67
CA GLN A 126 -2.25 7.49 2.96
C GLN A 126 -1.53 8.84 2.90
N ILE A 127 -2.26 9.92 3.16
CA ILE A 127 -1.78 11.30 3.01
C ILE A 127 -1.40 11.93 4.35
N ALA A 128 -1.82 11.34 5.47
CA ALA A 128 -1.51 11.79 6.82
C ALA A 128 -1.66 10.65 7.84
N GLY A 129 -1.13 10.90 9.04
CA GLY A 129 -1.22 9.98 10.18
C GLY A 129 -0.07 8.96 10.23
N SER A 130 -0.17 8.02 11.17
CA SER A 130 0.85 6.99 11.38
C SER A 130 0.67 5.83 10.40
N MET A 131 1.79 5.38 9.82
CA MET A 131 1.88 4.16 9.01
C MET A 131 2.83 3.19 9.70
N VAL A 132 2.33 2.01 10.02
CA VAL A 132 3.11 0.92 10.63
C VAL A 132 3.33 -0.16 9.60
N LEU A 133 4.60 -0.45 9.30
CA LEU A 133 5.03 -1.55 8.41
C LEU A 133 6.03 -2.45 9.13
N THR A 134 6.25 -3.64 8.59
CA THR A 134 7.34 -4.50 9.02
C THR A 134 8.70 -3.91 8.65
N VAL A 135 9.76 -4.35 9.34
CA VAL A 135 11.14 -3.98 9.00
C VAL A 135 11.44 -4.31 7.54
N ALA A 136 11.07 -5.50 7.06
CA ALA A 136 11.33 -5.92 5.68
C ALA A 136 10.59 -5.08 4.62
N GLU A 137 9.37 -4.63 4.92
CA GLU A 137 8.66 -3.68 4.04
C GLU A 137 9.39 -2.33 3.98
N TRP A 138 9.85 -1.80 5.12
CA TRP A 138 10.64 -0.58 5.14
C TRP A 138 11.98 -0.72 4.42
N GLU A 139 12.69 -1.84 4.56
CA GLU A 139 13.93 -2.10 3.83
C GLU A 139 13.74 -2.05 2.32
N GLY A 140 12.60 -2.54 1.82
CA GLY A 140 12.25 -2.43 0.39
C GLY A 140 11.98 -1.00 -0.08
N ILE A 141 11.68 -0.08 0.82
CA ILE A 141 11.39 1.33 0.54
C ILE A 141 12.62 2.21 0.73
N THR A 142 13.42 1.96 1.76
CA THR A 142 14.64 2.72 2.07
C THR A 142 15.85 2.23 1.28
N GLY A 143 15.82 0.98 0.80
CA GLY A 143 16.96 0.32 0.18
C GLY A 143 18.09 -0.03 1.16
N ALA A 144 17.85 0.12 2.47
CA ALA A 144 18.83 -0.11 3.53
C ALA A 144 18.30 -1.14 4.54
N PRO A 145 19.17 -2.02 5.08
CA PRO A 145 18.76 -2.98 6.10
C PRO A 145 18.41 -2.29 7.42
N GLY A 146 17.58 -2.92 8.24
CA GLY A 146 17.17 -2.43 9.56
C GLY A 146 15.90 -1.58 9.58
N GLY A 147 15.23 -1.41 8.43
CA GLY A 147 13.97 -0.69 8.31
C GLY A 147 14.16 0.81 8.09
N ILE A 148 13.32 1.61 8.74
CA ILE A 148 13.41 3.08 8.68
C ILE A 148 14.21 3.62 9.88
N VAL A 149 14.96 4.72 9.71
CA VAL A 149 15.82 5.25 10.78
C VAL A 149 14.96 5.98 11.81
N ALA A 150 14.80 5.42 13.01
CA ALA A 150 13.97 6.03 14.05
C ALA A 150 14.42 7.46 14.41
N GLU A 151 13.45 8.28 14.84
CA GLU A 151 13.62 9.66 15.30
C GLU A 151 14.23 10.62 14.27
N ALA A 152 14.14 10.28 12.97
CA ALA A 152 14.67 11.10 11.88
C ALA A 152 13.59 11.50 10.86
N THR A 153 13.66 12.74 10.38
CA THR A 153 12.88 13.19 9.22
C THR A 153 13.40 12.50 7.97
N HIS A 154 12.51 11.96 7.16
CA HIS A 154 12.87 11.31 5.90
C HIS A 154 12.46 12.14 4.69
N TYR A 155 13.28 12.03 3.67
CA TYR A 155 13.17 12.70 2.38
C TYR A 155 13.14 11.66 1.27
N VAL A 156 12.68 12.07 0.10
CA VAL A 156 12.79 11.26 -1.11
C VAL A 156 14.10 11.54 -1.83
N ASP A 157 14.82 10.48 -2.21
CA ASP A 157 16.03 10.58 -3.02
C ASP A 157 15.74 10.58 -4.54
N ALA A 158 16.80 10.57 -5.36
CA ALA A 158 16.70 10.60 -6.82
C ALA A 158 16.03 9.37 -7.45
N VAL A 159 16.00 8.23 -6.76
CA VAL A 159 15.39 6.98 -7.26
C VAL A 159 14.04 6.69 -6.62
N GLY A 160 13.63 7.49 -5.63
CA GLY A 160 12.35 7.36 -4.94
C GLY A 160 12.38 6.46 -3.71
N HIS A 161 13.54 6.32 -3.06
CA HIS A 161 13.66 5.74 -1.74
C HIS A 161 13.47 6.81 -0.65
N LEU A 162 13.12 6.34 0.55
CA LEU A 162 13.14 7.18 1.76
C LEU A 162 14.53 7.18 2.38
N VAL A 163 15.10 8.36 2.57
CA VAL A 163 16.43 8.57 3.16
C VAL A 163 16.37 9.59 4.29
N ALA A 164 17.12 9.35 5.37
CA ALA A 164 17.19 10.28 6.50
C ALA A 164 18.05 11.53 6.21
N GLN A 165 18.95 11.44 5.23
CA GLN A 165 19.77 12.57 4.81
C GLN A 165 19.05 13.32 3.67
N ALA A 166 18.82 14.61 3.87
CA ALA A 166 18.24 15.46 2.84
C ALA A 166 19.12 15.46 1.56
N PRO A 167 18.50 15.43 0.36
CA PRO A 167 19.19 15.69 -0.89
C PRO A 167 19.97 17.01 -0.83
N SER A 168 21.14 17.07 -1.46
CA SER A 168 22.03 18.24 -1.42
C SER A 168 22.67 18.59 -2.76
N ALA A 169 22.38 17.83 -3.81
CA ALA A 169 22.91 18.13 -5.14
C ALA A 169 22.12 19.27 -5.80
N ALA A 170 22.82 20.09 -6.57
CA ALA A 170 22.21 21.20 -7.30
C ALA A 170 21.14 20.69 -8.29
N GLY A 171 19.97 21.35 -8.30
CA GLY A 171 18.85 20.96 -9.16
C GLY A 171 17.95 19.85 -8.59
N GLU A 172 18.32 19.27 -7.45
CA GLU A 172 17.41 18.43 -6.67
C GLU A 172 16.42 19.29 -5.87
N VAL A 173 15.30 18.66 -5.52
CA VAL A 173 14.30 19.24 -4.65
C VAL A 173 14.23 18.43 -3.37
N VAL A 174 14.38 19.11 -2.25
CA VAL A 174 14.22 18.56 -0.90
C VAL A 174 12.74 18.58 -0.56
N ALA A 175 12.13 17.39 -0.51
CA ALA A 175 10.74 17.21 -0.11
C ALA A 175 10.67 16.32 1.14
N PRO A 176 10.37 16.89 2.33
CA PRO A 176 10.17 16.09 3.52
C PRO A 176 8.87 15.27 3.39
N VAL A 177 8.95 13.99 3.75
CA VAL A 177 7.80 13.07 3.69
C VAL A 177 7.14 12.90 5.05
N GLY A 178 7.95 12.93 6.11
CA GLY A 178 7.48 12.71 7.47
C GLY A 178 8.61 12.35 8.44
N LEU A 179 8.21 11.90 9.62
CA LEU A 179 9.09 11.57 10.75
C LEU A 179 8.96 10.08 11.10
N ALA A 180 10.08 9.36 11.17
CA ALA A 180 10.09 8.02 11.72
C ALA A 180 9.97 8.08 13.24
N VAL A 181 8.89 7.54 13.80
CA VAL A 181 8.69 7.46 15.26
C VAL A 181 9.48 6.28 15.83
N SER A 182 9.57 5.19 15.08
CA SER A 182 10.39 4.01 15.39
C SER A 182 10.92 3.40 14.09
N ASN A 183 11.54 2.22 14.16
CA ASN A 183 12.00 1.50 12.98
C ASN A 183 10.89 0.81 12.16
N THR A 184 9.65 0.84 12.66
CA THR A 184 8.46 0.27 12.00
C THR A 184 7.32 1.26 11.86
N GLU A 185 7.36 2.38 12.58
CA GLU A 185 6.31 3.39 12.59
C GLU A 185 6.79 4.71 11.98
N PHE A 186 6.03 5.23 11.02
CA PHE A 186 6.30 6.47 10.33
C PHE A 186 5.10 7.41 10.36
N LEU A 187 5.30 8.61 10.88
CA LEU A 187 4.31 9.67 10.89
C LEU A 187 4.40 10.45 9.58
N ILE A 188 3.34 10.41 8.78
CA ILE A 188 3.27 11.10 7.49
C ILE A 188 2.91 12.56 7.73
N GLU A 189 3.87 13.43 7.43
CA GLU A 189 3.78 14.89 7.52
C GLU A 189 4.46 15.48 6.29
N THR A 190 3.71 15.56 5.19
CA THR A 190 4.25 16.11 3.94
C THR A 190 4.38 17.63 4.04
N GLY A 191 5.57 18.13 3.74
CA GLY A 191 5.88 19.56 3.76
C GLY A 191 6.03 20.16 2.36
N PRO A 192 6.18 21.49 2.26
CA PRO A 192 6.50 22.13 0.98
C PRO A 192 7.87 21.65 0.48
N ALA A 193 7.96 21.43 -0.84
CA ALA A 193 9.20 21.03 -1.48
C ALA A 193 10.09 22.26 -1.74
N LEU A 194 11.38 22.16 -1.38
CA LEU A 194 12.37 23.23 -1.52
C LEU A 194 13.37 22.90 -2.62
N ARG A 195 13.53 23.78 -3.60
CA ARG A 195 14.51 23.61 -4.68
C ARG A 195 15.88 24.12 -4.23
N LEU A 196 16.92 23.31 -4.45
CA LEU A 196 18.32 23.67 -4.20
C LEU A 196 19.00 24.27 -5.44
#